data_AF-A0A9P7Y8C4-F1
#
_entry.id   AF-A0A9P7Y8C4-F1
#
_cell.length_a   1.000
_cell.length_b   1.000
_cell.length_c   1.000
_cell.angle_alpha   90.00
_cell.angle_beta   90.00
_cell.angle_gamma   90.00
#
_symmetry.space_group_name_H-M   'P 1'
#
loop_
_entity.id
_entity.type
_entity.pdbx_description
1 polymer ?
#
loop_
_entity_poly.entity_id
_entity_poly.type
_entity_poly.pdbx_seq_one_letter_code
_entity_poly.pdbx_strand_id
1 'polypeptide(L)'
;LLTMARTRHDRADSVVRPPKSHQPLTTILKVIDPIPDDLIFEVLKAEIWSLDGRGFVNPLETHMRGSFRVFGTLRVEKQLEGHLCRGAKNGPMDFEAVTSSYSFGSSDEGISIWIGTGCGYLEIRPSAQYATLFDQMEKQVGLIYQCIDMEDELKAARRILKIEEFLIE
;
A
#
# COMPACT_ATOMS: atom_id res chain seq x y z
N LEU A 1 -27.98 -45.34 -60.38
CA LEU A 1 -27.67 -44.00 -60.93
C LEU A 1 -28.11 -42.96 -59.91
N LEU A 2 -27.13 -42.22 -59.35
CA LEU A 2 -27.22 -40.98 -58.56
C LEU A 2 -27.99 -40.99 -57.22
N THR A 3 -27.61 -40.35 -56.12
CA THR A 3 -26.36 -39.75 -55.60
C THR A 3 -26.64 -39.54 -54.11
N MET A 4 -25.85 -40.13 -53.21
CA MET A 4 -25.93 -39.83 -51.77
C MET A 4 -25.19 -38.52 -51.47
N ALA A 5 -25.92 -37.50 -51.04
CA ALA A 5 -25.33 -36.28 -50.48
C ALA A 5 -24.77 -36.58 -49.08
N ARG A 6 -23.45 -36.71 -49.00
CA ARG A 6 -22.70 -36.68 -47.74
C ARG A 6 -22.50 -35.23 -47.32
N THR A 7 -23.26 -34.77 -46.35
CA THR A 7 -22.95 -33.52 -45.64
C THR A 7 -21.96 -33.85 -44.53
N ARG A 8 -20.67 -33.54 -44.76
CA ARG A 8 -19.66 -33.50 -43.70
C ARG A 8 -20.02 -32.34 -42.78
N HIS A 9 -20.36 -32.64 -41.53
CA HIS A 9 -20.31 -31.65 -40.46
C HIS A 9 -18.91 -31.73 -39.86
N ASP A 10 -18.09 -30.74 -40.20
CA ASP A 10 -16.81 -30.50 -39.54
C ASP A 10 -17.08 -30.25 -38.06
N ARG A 11 -16.70 -31.22 -37.24
CA ARG A 11 -16.68 -31.09 -35.79
C ARG A 11 -15.46 -30.25 -35.45
N ALA A 12 -15.61 -28.92 -35.55
CA ALA A 12 -14.66 -28.01 -34.96
C ALA A 12 -14.67 -28.26 -33.46
N ASP A 13 -13.53 -28.72 -32.94
CA ASP A 13 -13.24 -28.79 -31.51
C ASP A 13 -13.50 -27.41 -30.90
N SER A 14 -14.68 -27.25 -30.30
CA SER A 14 -14.97 -26.16 -29.40
C SER A 14 -14.07 -26.34 -28.20
N VAL A 15 -12.89 -25.71 -28.24
CA VAL A 15 -12.06 -25.50 -27.06
C VAL A 15 -12.95 -24.79 -26.05
N VAL A 16 -13.46 -25.56 -25.10
CA VAL A 16 -14.14 -25.03 -23.91
C VAL A 16 -13.07 -24.23 -23.18
N ARG A 17 -13.03 -22.92 -23.44
CA ARG A 17 -12.23 -22.02 -22.62
C ARG A 17 -12.78 -22.17 -21.21
N PRO A 18 -11.93 -22.42 -20.19
CA PRO A 18 -12.42 -22.40 -18.82
C PRO A 18 -13.16 -21.07 -18.60
N PRO A 19 -14.28 -21.06 -17.87
CA PRO A 19 -14.95 -19.81 -17.55
C PRO A 19 -13.89 -18.88 -16.99
N LYS A 20 -13.80 -17.65 -17.54
CA LYS A 20 -12.91 -16.61 -17.02
C LYS A 20 -13.13 -16.60 -15.52
N SER A 21 -12.14 -17.06 -14.74
CA SER A 21 -12.21 -16.94 -13.31
C SER A 21 -12.44 -15.46 -13.05
N HIS A 22 -13.57 -15.14 -12.43
CA HIS A 22 -13.77 -13.79 -11.91
C HIS A 22 -12.68 -13.62 -10.87
N GLN A 23 -11.59 -12.97 -11.26
CA GLN A 23 -10.57 -12.58 -10.30
C GLN A 23 -11.26 -11.59 -9.36
N PRO A 24 -11.19 -11.82 -8.04
CA PRO A 24 -11.88 -10.96 -7.11
C PRO A 24 -11.21 -9.58 -7.20
N LEU A 25 -11.98 -8.55 -7.59
CA LEU A 25 -11.62 -7.18 -7.26
C LEU A 25 -11.74 -7.07 -5.75
N THR A 26 -10.64 -7.37 -5.04
CA THR A 26 -10.54 -7.31 -3.57
C THR A 26 -10.12 -5.93 -3.08
N THR A 27 -9.97 -4.98 -3.99
CA THR A 27 -9.69 -3.59 -3.65
C THR A 27 -10.91 -2.74 -3.99
N ILE A 28 -11.35 -1.94 -3.03
CA ILE A 28 -12.43 -0.96 -3.24
C ILE A 28 -12.05 0.08 -4.31
N LEU A 29 -10.75 0.29 -4.46
CA LEU A 29 -10.14 1.16 -5.46
C LEU A 29 -9.80 0.37 -6.72
N LYS A 30 -10.03 0.99 -7.88
CA LYS A 30 -9.52 0.49 -9.15
C LYS A 30 -8.01 0.74 -9.18
N VAL A 31 -7.25 -0.19 -9.75
CA VAL A 31 -5.86 0.06 -10.14
C VAL A 31 -5.89 1.21 -11.16
N ILE A 32 -5.35 2.37 -10.77
CA ILE A 32 -5.18 3.53 -11.64
C ILE A 32 -3.72 3.54 -12.08
N ASP A 33 -3.50 3.39 -13.38
CA ASP A 33 -2.19 3.49 -14.02
C ASP A 33 -2.18 4.78 -14.88
N PRO A 34 -1.14 5.65 -14.82
CA PRO A 34 -0.04 5.69 -13.85
C PRO A 34 -0.46 6.36 -12.54
N ILE A 35 0.18 5.97 -11.43
CA ILE A 35 -0.02 6.54 -10.08
C ILE A 35 0.61 7.95 -10.06
N PRO A 36 -0.16 9.04 -10.05
CA PRO A 36 0.35 10.38 -9.74
C PRO A 36 0.88 10.39 -8.30
N ASP A 37 1.87 11.22 -8.01
CA ASP A 37 2.45 11.40 -6.66
C ASP A 37 1.39 11.75 -5.58
N ASP A 38 0.17 12.12 -6.00
CA ASP A 38 -0.93 12.60 -5.16
C ASP A 38 -1.92 11.51 -4.70
N LEU A 39 -1.70 10.21 -4.99
CA LEU A 39 -2.65 9.15 -4.58
C LEU A 39 -2.31 8.57 -3.20
N ILE A 40 -2.59 9.36 -2.17
CA ILE A 40 -2.58 8.94 -0.76
C ILE A 40 -4.03 8.76 -0.30
N PHE A 41 -4.34 7.60 0.29
CA PHE A 41 -5.66 7.32 0.85
C PHE A 41 -5.58 7.00 2.33
N GLU A 42 -6.43 7.62 3.14
CA GLU A 42 -6.50 7.32 4.57
C GLU A 42 -7.29 6.02 4.81
N VAL A 43 -6.73 5.10 5.59
CA VAL A 43 -7.36 3.83 5.98
C VAL A 43 -7.58 3.83 7.49
N LEU A 44 -8.85 3.83 7.88
CA LEU A 44 -9.31 3.83 9.27
C LEU A 44 -9.38 2.42 9.84
N LYS A 45 -9.17 2.29 11.16
CA LYS A 45 -9.19 1.00 11.87
C LYS A 45 -8.29 -0.03 11.19
N ALA A 46 -7.15 0.43 10.69
CA ALA A 46 -6.27 -0.35 9.85
C ALA A 46 -5.52 -1.41 10.66
N GLU A 47 -5.36 -2.58 10.04
CA GLU A 47 -4.62 -3.70 10.60
C GLU A 47 -3.70 -4.27 9.52
N ILE A 48 -2.47 -4.59 9.89
CA ILE A 48 -1.51 -5.14 8.96
C ILE A 48 -1.16 -6.56 9.38
N TRP A 49 -1.45 -7.50 8.49
CA TRP A 49 -1.34 -8.93 8.71
C TRP A 49 -0.31 -9.55 7.78
N SER A 50 0.30 -10.63 8.23
CA SER A 50 1.06 -11.53 7.36
C SER A 50 0.15 -12.12 6.27
N LEU A 51 0.73 -12.49 5.12
CA LEU A 51 -0.03 -13.09 4.01
C LEU A 51 -0.73 -14.41 4.38
N ASP A 52 -0.22 -15.12 5.38
CA ASP A 52 -0.80 -16.35 5.93
C ASP A 52 -1.88 -16.08 7.00
N GLY A 53 -2.13 -14.81 7.35
CA GLY A 53 -3.14 -14.39 8.32
C GLY A 53 -2.84 -14.80 9.76
N ARG A 54 -1.62 -15.26 10.07
CA ARG A 54 -1.30 -15.81 11.40
C ARG A 54 -1.06 -14.74 12.47
N GLY A 55 -0.75 -13.51 12.08
CA GLY A 55 -0.59 -12.43 13.05
C GLY A 55 -0.36 -11.07 12.44
N PHE A 56 -0.41 -10.06 13.31
CA PHE A 56 -0.04 -8.70 12.97
C PHE A 56 1.46 -8.61 12.66
N VAL A 57 1.80 -7.72 11.73
CA VAL A 57 3.18 -7.50 11.29
C VAL A 57 3.55 -6.03 11.35
N ASN A 58 4.82 -5.78 11.65
CA ASN A 58 5.44 -4.46 11.54
C ASN A 58 6.01 -4.31 10.11
N PRO A 59 5.54 -3.36 9.29
CA PRO A 59 6.02 -3.14 7.92
C PRO A 59 7.51 -2.76 7.84
N LEU A 60 8.13 -2.29 8.92
CA LEU A 60 9.58 -2.06 8.96
C LEU A 60 10.38 -3.38 8.84
N GLU A 61 9.77 -4.52 9.18
CA GLU A 61 10.37 -5.86 9.06
C GLU A 61 10.18 -6.51 7.67
N THR A 62 9.64 -5.79 6.70
CA THR A 62 9.22 -6.35 5.40
C THR A 62 10.34 -6.97 4.59
N HIS A 63 11.55 -6.45 4.69
CA HIS A 63 12.73 -7.04 4.08
C HIS A 63 13.03 -8.47 4.59
N MET A 64 12.54 -8.83 5.80
CA MET A 64 12.70 -10.17 6.38
C MET A 64 11.49 -11.08 6.14
N ARG A 65 10.28 -10.52 6.09
CA ARG A 65 9.03 -11.31 6.06
C ARG A 65 8.32 -11.36 4.70
N GLY A 66 8.75 -10.54 3.74
CA GLY A 66 8.09 -10.43 2.44
C GLY A 66 6.80 -9.61 2.49
N SER A 67 5.92 -9.82 1.51
CA SER A 67 4.66 -9.10 1.37
C SER A 67 3.68 -9.37 2.51
N PHE A 68 2.75 -8.43 2.70
CA PHE A 68 1.78 -8.39 3.79
C PHE A 68 0.42 -7.95 3.25
N ARG A 69 -0.62 -8.05 4.09
CA ARG A 69 -1.98 -7.60 3.79
C ARG A 69 -2.38 -6.49 4.72
N VAL A 70 -2.93 -5.42 4.16
CA VAL A 70 -3.54 -4.34 4.93
C VAL A 70 -5.05 -4.53 4.88
N PHE A 71 -5.68 -4.51 6.06
CA PHE A 71 -7.12 -4.48 6.26
C PHE A 71 -7.54 -3.16 6.87
N GLY A 72 -8.77 -2.71 6.61
CA GLY A 72 -9.33 -1.52 7.28
C GLY A 72 -10.50 -0.93 6.51
N THR A 73 -10.94 0.26 6.92
CA THR A 73 -11.98 1.02 6.24
C THR A 73 -11.38 2.19 5.47
N LEU A 74 -11.48 2.17 4.15
CA LEU A 74 -11.01 3.27 3.32
C LEU A 74 -11.84 4.54 3.57
N ARG A 75 -11.19 5.64 3.93
CA ARG A 75 -11.82 6.96 3.93
C ARG A 75 -11.68 7.55 2.54
N VAL A 76 -12.82 7.76 1.89
CA VAL A 76 -12.87 8.33 0.55
C VAL A 76 -13.28 9.79 0.66
N GLU A 77 -12.47 10.67 0.11
CA GLU A 77 -12.87 12.07 -0.02
C GLU A 77 -14.10 12.19 -0.91
N LYS A 78 -14.97 13.16 -0.60
CA LYS A 78 -16.23 13.37 -1.33
C LYS A 78 -16.03 13.52 -2.84
N GLN A 79 -14.89 14.06 -3.27
CA GLN A 79 -14.54 14.23 -4.67
C GLN A 79 -14.25 12.90 -5.39
N LEU A 80 -13.78 11.89 -4.65
CA LEU A 80 -13.39 10.58 -5.17
C LEU A 80 -14.52 9.53 -5.11
N GLU A 81 -15.65 9.85 -4.46
CA GLU A 81 -16.83 8.96 -4.39
C GLU A 81 -17.38 8.55 -5.77
N GLY A 82 -17.16 9.39 -6.80
CA GLY A 82 -17.55 9.11 -8.17
C GLY A 82 -16.80 7.90 -8.79
N HIS A 83 -15.60 7.62 -8.31
CA HIS A 83 -14.74 6.53 -8.81
C HIS A 83 -15.00 5.19 -8.14
N LEU A 84 -15.81 5.18 -7.08
CA LEU A 84 -16.15 3.97 -6.34
C LEU A 84 -17.01 3.02 -7.16
N CYS A 85 -16.70 1.73 -7.05
CA CYS A 85 -17.56 0.67 -7.55
C CYS A 85 -18.94 0.75 -6.90
N ARG A 86 -20.00 0.43 -7.67
CA ARG A 86 -21.41 0.61 -7.26
C ARG A 86 -21.77 -0.06 -5.93
N GLY A 87 -21.08 -1.16 -5.58
CA GLY A 87 -21.25 -1.88 -4.31
C GLY A 87 -20.56 -1.22 -3.10
N ALA A 88 -19.51 -0.43 -3.31
CA ALA A 88 -18.77 0.25 -2.24
C ALA A 88 -19.50 1.48 -1.66
N LYS A 89 -20.54 1.97 -2.34
CA LYS A 89 -21.28 3.19 -1.94
C LYS A 89 -22.26 2.97 -0.77
N ASN A 90 -22.56 1.72 -0.42
CA ASN A 90 -23.69 1.37 0.47
C ASN A 90 -23.26 0.73 1.80
N GLY A 91 -21.98 0.73 2.16
CA GLY A 91 -21.49 0.11 3.40
C GLY A 91 -20.10 0.59 3.80
N PRO A 92 -19.58 0.16 4.98
CA PRO A 92 -18.18 0.38 5.33
C PRO A 92 -17.30 -0.18 4.22
N MET A 93 -16.31 0.63 3.82
CA MET A 93 -15.41 0.30 2.74
C MET A 93 -14.28 -0.59 3.27
N ASP A 94 -14.62 -1.84 3.58
CA ASP A 94 -13.65 -2.85 3.97
C ASP A 94 -12.68 -3.11 2.83
N PHE A 95 -11.41 -2.82 3.10
CA PHE A 95 -10.33 -2.84 2.13
C PHE A 95 -9.35 -3.96 2.48
N GLU A 96 -8.92 -4.71 1.48
CA GLU A 96 -7.80 -5.65 1.57
C GLU A 96 -6.83 -5.36 0.42
N ALA A 97 -5.54 -5.15 0.71
CA ALA A 97 -4.53 -5.10 -0.33
C ALA A 97 -3.25 -5.80 0.06
N VAL A 98 -2.63 -6.43 -0.94
CA VAL A 98 -1.27 -6.97 -0.85
C VAL A 98 -0.28 -5.86 -1.13
N THR A 99 0.76 -5.80 -0.32
CA THR A 99 1.67 -4.65 -0.28
C THR A 99 3.12 -5.13 -0.27
N SER A 100 4.01 -4.28 -0.79
CA SER A 100 5.44 -4.61 -0.95
C SER A 100 6.37 -3.46 -0.57
N SER A 101 5.85 -2.26 -0.39
CA SER A 101 6.64 -1.09 0.01
C SER A 101 5.96 -0.34 1.14
N TYR A 102 6.77 0.45 1.83
CA TYR A 102 6.33 1.36 2.88
C TYR A 102 7.16 2.64 2.79
N SER A 103 6.59 3.72 3.30
CA SER A 103 7.24 5.00 3.49
C SER A 103 6.82 5.56 4.84
N PHE A 104 7.63 6.46 5.37
CA PHE A 104 7.37 7.12 6.63
C PHE A 104 7.66 8.60 6.51
N GLY A 105 6.94 9.40 7.29
CA GLY A 105 7.09 10.84 7.32
C GLY A 105 6.96 11.32 8.75
N SER A 106 7.67 12.41 9.06
CA SER A 106 7.53 13.13 10.31
C SER A 106 6.91 14.49 10.02
N SER A 107 5.91 14.86 10.80
CA SER A 107 5.26 16.17 10.78
C SER A 107 5.03 16.66 12.21
N ASP A 108 4.63 17.93 12.37
CA ASP A 108 4.26 18.48 13.68
C ASP A 108 3.09 17.73 14.34
N GLU A 109 2.27 17.02 13.55
CA GLU A 109 1.15 16.20 14.02
C GLU A 109 1.56 14.78 14.44
N GLY A 110 2.83 14.41 14.22
CA GLY A 110 3.37 13.08 14.52
C GLY A 110 3.91 12.36 13.29
N ILE A 111 4.07 11.05 13.44
CA ILE A 111 4.67 10.19 12.41
C ILE A 111 3.56 9.57 11.56
N SER A 112 3.61 9.80 10.25
CA SER A 112 2.75 9.14 9.29
C SER A 112 3.46 7.91 8.72
N ILE A 113 2.73 6.78 8.68
CA ILE A 113 3.18 5.56 8.04
C ILE A 113 2.30 5.33 6.81
N TRP A 114 2.96 5.24 5.64
CA TRP A 114 2.30 4.96 4.37
C TRP A 114 2.69 3.58 3.85
N ILE A 115 1.70 2.83 3.40
CA ILE A 115 1.91 1.53 2.77
C ILE A 115 1.65 1.63 1.28
N GLY A 116 2.66 1.30 0.48
CA GLY A 116 2.54 1.30 -0.97
C GLY A 116 1.82 0.05 -1.47
N THR A 117 0.85 0.29 -2.36
CA THR A 117 0.05 -0.75 -3.02
C THR A 117 0.05 -0.51 -4.52
N GLY A 118 -0.49 -1.47 -5.28
CA GLY A 118 -0.72 -1.26 -6.72
C GLY A 118 -1.71 -0.13 -7.06
N CYS A 119 -2.39 0.46 -6.07
CA CYS A 119 -3.37 1.54 -6.28
C CYS A 119 -2.91 2.90 -5.74
N GLY A 120 -1.69 2.99 -5.19
CA GLY A 120 -1.20 4.19 -4.49
C GLY A 120 -0.79 3.89 -3.05
N TYR A 121 -0.55 4.95 -2.28
CA TYR A 121 -0.15 4.87 -0.88
C TYR A 121 -1.36 4.90 0.06
N LEU A 122 -1.29 4.12 1.12
CA LEU A 122 -2.30 4.06 2.17
C LEU A 122 -1.72 4.67 3.44
N GLU A 123 -2.27 5.79 3.88
CA GLU A 123 -1.97 6.33 5.20
C GLU A 123 -2.74 5.55 6.28
N ILE A 124 -1.99 4.99 7.22
CA ILE A 124 -2.54 4.04 8.20
C ILE A 124 -3.03 4.79 9.45
N ARG A 125 -4.31 4.61 9.78
CA ARG A 125 -4.87 4.93 11.10
C ARG A 125 -5.22 3.63 11.82
N PRO A 126 -4.47 3.22 12.85
CA PRO A 126 -4.51 1.86 13.36
C PRO A 126 -5.86 1.49 13.99
N SER A 127 -6.21 0.21 13.95
CA SER A 127 -7.26 -0.37 14.79
C SER A 127 -6.80 -0.42 16.25
N ALA A 128 -7.75 -0.52 17.19
CA ALA A 128 -7.42 -0.66 18.61
C ALA A 128 -6.55 -1.90 18.90
N GLN A 129 -6.69 -2.97 18.10
CA GLN A 129 -5.92 -4.20 18.27
C GLN A 129 -4.50 -4.06 17.71
N TYR A 130 -4.33 -3.25 16.67
CA TYR A 130 -3.04 -3.01 16.02
C TYR A 130 -2.27 -1.83 16.65
N ALA A 131 -2.95 -0.98 17.43
CA ALA A 131 -2.41 0.26 18.02
C ALA A 131 -1.09 0.05 18.78
N THR A 132 -0.99 -0.97 19.64
CA THR A 132 0.24 -1.22 20.40
C THR A 132 1.45 -1.46 19.49
N LEU A 133 1.26 -2.17 18.38
CA LEU A 133 2.34 -2.39 17.42
C LEU A 133 2.63 -1.12 16.63
N PHE A 134 1.59 -0.36 16.28
CA PHE A 134 1.72 0.93 15.61
C PHE A 134 2.53 1.95 16.43
N ASP A 135 2.22 2.11 17.71
CA ASP A 135 2.95 3.01 18.63
C ASP A 135 4.44 2.64 18.73
N GLN A 136 4.77 1.35 18.64
CA GLN A 136 6.17 0.89 18.62
C GLN A 136 6.86 1.32 17.33
N MET A 137 6.17 1.25 16.19
CA MET A 137 6.70 1.70 14.91
C MET A 137 6.93 3.20 14.90
N GLU A 138 5.98 4.00 15.41
CA GLU A 138 6.15 5.45 15.55
C GLU A 138 7.39 5.76 16.38
N LYS A 139 7.57 5.12 17.54
CA LYS A 139 8.78 5.32 18.36
C LYS A 139 10.06 4.96 17.61
N GLN A 140 10.07 3.85 16.87
CA GLN A 140 11.24 3.43 16.08
C GLN A 140 11.58 4.42 14.97
N VAL A 141 10.57 4.88 14.22
CA VAL A 141 10.74 5.89 13.16
C VAL A 141 11.19 7.22 13.75
N GLY A 142 10.65 7.63 14.89
CA GLY A 142 11.05 8.85 15.59
C GLY A 142 12.53 8.84 15.98
N LEU A 143 13.03 7.71 16.47
CA LEU A 143 14.45 7.55 16.77
C LEU A 143 15.34 7.63 15.52
N ILE A 144 14.87 7.11 14.37
CA ILE A 144 15.59 7.23 13.10
C ILE A 144 15.72 8.70 12.70
N TYR A 145 14.64 9.47 12.75
CA TYR A 145 14.68 10.90 12.42
C TYR A 145 15.59 11.68 13.37
N GLN A 146 15.53 11.42 14.68
CA GLN A 146 16.45 12.04 15.64
C GLN A 146 17.93 11.75 15.32
N CYS A 147 18.24 10.54 14.85
CA CYS A 147 19.61 10.19 14.45
C CYS A 147 20.05 10.95 13.19
N ILE A 148 19.15 11.13 12.22
CA ILE A 148 19.41 11.92 11.01
C ILE A 148 19.65 13.38 11.38
N ASP A 149 18.79 13.96 12.24
CA ASP A 149 18.93 15.34 12.70
C ASP A 149 20.27 15.56 13.40
N MET A 150 20.66 14.67 14.33
CA MET A 150 21.96 14.72 14.98
C MET A 150 23.13 14.61 13.99
N GLU A 151 23.00 13.75 12.97
CA GLU A 151 24.04 13.60 11.94
C GLU A 151 24.22 14.90 11.14
N ASP A 152 23.11 15.55 10.79
CA ASP A 152 23.10 16.78 10.03
C ASP A 152 23.61 17.97 10.84
N GLU A 153 23.27 18.06 12.13
CA GLU A 153 23.85 19.01 13.08
C GLU A 153 25.38 18.83 13.18
N LEU A 154 25.85 17.59 13.33
CA LEU A 154 27.29 17.29 13.41
C LEU A 154 28.01 17.64 12.09
N LYS A 155 27.38 17.39 10.93
CA LYS A 155 27.91 17.81 9.62
C LYS A 155 27.98 19.33 9.51
N ALA A 156 26.96 20.05 9.98
CA ALA A 156 26.93 21.51 9.97
C ALA A 156 28.03 22.10 10.87
N ALA A 157 28.17 21.61 12.10
CA ALA A 157 29.21 22.03 13.02
C ALA A 157 30.63 21.78 12.46
N ARG A 158 30.86 20.63 11.81
CA ARG A 158 32.13 20.32 11.13
C ARG A 158 32.41 21.26 9.95
N ARG A 159 31.39 21.75 9.24
CA ARG A 159 31.56 22.72 8.16
C ARG A 159 32.00 24.09 8.70
N ILE A 160 31.43 24.51 9.82
CA ILE A 160 31.79 25.79 10.48
C ILE A 160 33.25 25.78 10.91
N LEU A 161 33.70 24.71 11.59
CA LEU A 161 35.10 24.58 12.03
C LEU A 161 36.10 24.62 10.87
N LYS A 162 35.76 24.02 9.71
CA LYS A 162 36.60 24.09 8.50
C LYS A 162 36.71 25.50 7.91
N ILE A 163 35.68 26.33 8.07
CA ILE A 163 35.70 27.72 7.58
C ILE A 163 36.54 28.59 8.52
N GLU A 164 36.46 28.37 9.83
CA GLU A 164 37.29 29.08 10.82
C GLU A 164 38.78 28.77 10.65
N GLU A 165 39.16 27.52 10.37
CA GLU A 165 40.56 27.17 10.04
C GLU A 165 41.07 27.90 8.78
N PHE A 166 40.20 28.18 7.80
CA PHE A 166 40.56 28.91 6.56
C PHE A 166 40.59 30.43 6.71
N LEU A 167 40.03 30.99 7.79
CA LEU A 167 39.97 32.44 8.04
C LEU A 167 41.11 32.95 8.96
N ILE A 168 41.97 32.05 9.42
CA ILE A 168 43.10 32.36 10.31
C ILE A 168 44.46 32.38 9.56
N GLU A 169 44.48 32.13 8.25
CA GLU A 169 45.64 32.40 7.37
C GLU A 169 45.56 33.77 6.69
#